data_AF-A0A942E5R2-F1
#
_entry.id   AF-A0A942E5R2-F1
#
_cell.length_a   1.000
_cell.length_b   1.000
_cell.length_c   1.000
_cell.angle_alpha   90.00
_cell.angle_beta   90.00
_cell.angle_gamma   90.00
#
_symmetry.space_group_name_H-M   'P 1'
#
loop_
_entity.id
_entity.type
_entity.pdbx_description
1 polymer ?
#
loop_
_entity_poly.entity_id
_entity_poly.type
_entity_poly.pdbx_seq_one_letter_code
_entity_poly.pdbx_strand_id
1 'polypeptide(L)'
;MNPPDINSINYANDRCQIRLDEPQGRIPPTIGKAMHEKWRGFIECQRHHQGLKQAKPCGVEAELDLPTLVAVLGYNFEINRLAAKLNAPCCGGRMFGLRWYVPDDDL
;
A
#
# COMPACT_ATOMS: atom_id res chain seq x y z
N MET A 1 41.01 0.09 -40.04
CA MET A 1 40.01 0.87 -39.28
C MET A 1 38.70 0.11 -39.40
N ASN A 2 38.28 -0.58 -38.35
CA ASN A 2 36.94 -1.18 -38.27
C ASN A 2 36.00 -0.20 -37.54
N PRO A 3 34.73 -0.10 -37.93
CA PRO A 3 33.73 0.73 -37.26
C PRO A 3 33.44 0.21 -35.85
N PRO A 4 33.02 1.08 -34.90
CA PRO A 4 32.64 0.64 -33.56
C PRO A 4 31.36 -0.20 -33.62
N ASP A 5 31.40 -1.37 -33.00
CA ASP A 5 30.30 -2.31 -32.85
C ASP A 5 29.10 -1.66 -32.15
N ILE A 6 27.97 -1.64 -32.86
CA ILE A 6 26.65 -1.29 -32.32
C ILE A 6 26.16 -2.53 -31.57
N ASN A 7 26.56 -2.73 -30.31
CA ASN A 7 25.82 -3.62 -29.41
C ASN A 7 26.28 -3.52 -27.95
N SER A 8 25.54 -2.77 -27.15
CA SER A 8 25.16 -3.17 -25.79
C SER A 8 24.23 -2.12 -25.19
N ILE A 9 23.00 -2.04 -25.71
CA ILE A 9 21.90 -1.46 -24.92
C ILE A 9 21.64 -2.48 -23.80
N ASN A 10 22.25 -2.24 -22.64
CA ASN A 10 22.01 -3.00 -21.43
C ASN A 10 20.60 -2.69 -20.92
N TYR A 11 19.59 -3.38 -21.47
CA TYR A 11 18.23 -3.41 -20.91
C TYR A 11 18.18 -3.89 -19.44
N ALA A 12 19.30 -4.41 -18.91
CA ALA A 12 19.44 -4.79 -17.50
C ALA A 12 19.52 -3.61 -16.53
N ASN A 13 19.73 -2.38 -17.01
CA ASN A 13 19.77 -1.17 -16.17
C ASN A 13 18.41 -0.47 -16.00
N ASP A 14 17.37 -0.86 -16.74
CA ASP A 14 16.00 -0.35 -16.54
C ASP A 14 15.20 -1.24 -15.60
N ARG A 15 15.82 -1.66 -14.49
CA ARG A 15 15.05 -2.21 -13.38
C ARG A 15 14.38 -1.02 -12.69
N CYS A 16 13.14 -0.74 -13.06
CA CYS A 16 12.15 -0.26 -12.10
C CYS A 16 12.19 -1.26 -10.93
N GLN A 17 13.06 -1.00 -9.96
CA GLN A 17 13.17 -1.78 -8.74
C GLN A 17 11.93 -1.45 -7.93
N ILE A 18 10.87 -2.24 -8.13
CA ILE A 18 9.83 -2.36 -7.12
C ILE A 18 10.55 -2.95 -5.91
N ARG A 19 11.08 -2.08 -5.05
CA ARG A 19 11.59 -2.46 -3.74
C ARG A 19 10.43 -3.15 -3.04
N LEU A 20 10.60 -4.44 -2.78
CA LEU A 20 9.61 -5.23 -2.06
C LEU A 20 9.65 -4.74 -0.63
N ASP A 21 8.77 -3.78 -0.32
CA ASP A 21 8.55 -3.31 1.04
C ASP A 21 8.53 -4.51 2.01
N GLU A 22 9.46 -4.56 2.95
CA GLU A 22 9.61 -5.73 3.82
C GLU A 22 8.51 -5.71 4.91
N PRO A 23 7.75 -6.81 5.12
CA PRO A 23 6.76 -6.88 6.18
C PRO A 23 7.45 -7.02 7.55
N GLN A 24 7.93 -5.92 8.10
CA GLN A 24 8.61 -5.86 9.41
C GLN A 24 7.64 -6.09 10.59
N GLY A 25 8.18 -6.67 11.67
CA GLY A 25 7.51 -7.53 12.66
C GLY A 25 6.55 -6.92 13.69
N ARG A 26 6.13 -5.64 13.59
CA ARG A 26 5.04 -5.11 14.44
C ARG A 26 4.42 -3.83 13.85
N ILE A 27 3.17 -3.94 13.38
CA ILE A 27 2.34 -2.80 12.96
C ILE A 27 2.31 -1.73 14.08
N PRO A 28 2.48 -0.44 13.76
CA PRO A 28 2.49 0.61 14.76
C PRO A 28 1.12 0.68 15.46
N PRO A 29 1.09 1.00 16.78
CA PRO A 29 -0.15 1.00 17.54
C PRO A 29 -1.15 2.06 17.05
N THR A 30 -0.67 3.21 16.56
CA THR A 30 -1.51 4.35 16.19
C THR A 30 -1.17 4.94 14.83
N ILE A 31 -2.15 5.59 14.19
CA ILE A 31 -1.97 6.26 12.89
C ILE A 31 -0.90 7.35 12.97
N GLY A 32 -0.89 8.14 14.04
CA GLY A 32 0.10 9.19 14.24
C GLY A 32 1.53 8.65 14.32
N LYS A 33 1.71 7.50 14.99
CA LYS A 33 3.01 6.82 15.06
C LYS A 33 3.42 6.27 13.69
N ALA A 34 2.48 5.66 12.97
CA ALA A 34 2.68 5.21 11.59
C ALA A 34 3.17 6.37 10.69
N MET A 35 2.50 7.52 10.78
CA MET A 35 2.86 8.72 10.02
C MET A 35 4.25 9.24 10.38
N HIS A 36 4.60 9.28 11.68
CA HIS A 36 5.89 9.77 12.14
C HIS A 36 7.05 8.85 11.75
N GLU A 37 6.83 7.54 11.85
CA GLU A 37 7.77 6.49 11.45
C GLU A 37 7.71 6.19 9.93
N LYS A 38 7.06 7.06 9.14
CA LYS A 38 6.94 6.96 7.68
C LYS A 38 6.39 5.63 7.14
N TRP A 39 5.56 4.95 7.91
CA TRP A 39 4.87 3.75 7.45
C TRP A 39 3.95 4.10 6.28
N ARG A 40 3.79 3.13 5.37
CA ARG A 40 2.86 3.18 4.25
C ARG A 40 1.79 2.13 4.46
N GLY A 41 0.53 2.54 4.38
CA GLY A 41 -0.62 1.67 4.49
C GLY A 41 -1.31 1.54 3.13
N PHE A 42 -1.69 0.34 2.73
CA PHE A 42 -2.42 0.09 1.50
C PHE A 42 -3.73 -0.61 1.80
N ILE A 43 -4.77 -0.22 1.08
CA ILE A 43 -6.08 -0.87 1.08
C ILE A 43 -6.31 -1.58 -0.24
N GLU A 44 -6.72 -2.85 -0.16
CA GLU A 44 -7.05 -3.67 -1.32
C GLU A 44 -8.48 -4.21 -1.18
N CYS A 45 -9.31 -4.02 -2.21
CA CYS A 45 -10.66 -4.56 -2.22
C CYS A 45 -10.64 -6.09 -2.33
N GLN A 46 -11.25 -6.80 -1.37
CA GLN A 46 -11.35 -8.27 -1.33
C GLN A 46 -12.81 -8.74 -1.45
N ARG A 47 -13.63 -7.96 -2.16
CA ARG A 47 -15.03 -8.31 -2.35
C ARG A 47 -15.16 -9.54 -3.25
N HIS A 48 -15.83 -10.58 -2.77
CA HIS A 48 -16.17 -11.78 -3.54
C HIS A 48 -17.67 -11.90 -3.87
N HIS A 49 -18.52 -11.08 -3.23
CA HIS A 49 -19.98 -11.16 -3.37
C HIS A 49 -20.65 -9.78 -3.45
N GLN A 50 -21.65 -9.64 -4.32
CA GLN A 50 -22.57 -8.51 -4.38
C GLN A 50 -24.01 -9.02 -4.30
N GLY A 51 -24.58 -9.00 -3.10
CA GLY A 51 -25.84 -9.69 -2.81
C GLY A 51 -25.65 -11.21 -2.92
N LEU A 52 -26.52 -11.88 -3.66
CA LEU A 52 -26.46 -13.33 -3.89
C LEU A 52 -25.51 -13.75 -5.03
N LYS A 53 -24.93 -12.79 -5.77
CA LYS A 53 -24.06 -13.08 -6.93
C LYS A 53 -22.59 -12.98 -6.54
N GLN A 54 -21.77 -13.89 -7.06
CA GLN A 54 -20.33 -13.76 -7.02
C GLN A 54 -19.93 -12.49 -7.80
N ALA A 55 -19.09 -11.66 -7.18
CA ALA A 55 -18.58 -10.43 -7.75
C ALA A 55 -17.05 -10.47 -7.67
N LYS A 56 -16.38 -10.04 -8.73
CA LYS A 56 -14.92 -9.90 -8.69
C LYS A 56 -14.54 -8.73 -7.78
N PRO A 57 -13.41 -8.83 -7.06
CA PRO A 57 -12.86 -7.66 -6.36
C PRO A 57 -12.58 -6.57 -7.39
N CYS A 58 -12.63 -5.31 -6.95
CA CYS A 58 -12.39 -4.16 -7.84
C CYS A 58 -10.97 -4.18 -8.43
N GLY A 59 -10.04 -4.92 -7.82
CA GLY A 59 -8.62 -4.93 -8.18
C GLY A 59 -7.91 -3.61 -7.90
N VAL A 60 -8.60 -2.65 -7.29
CA VAL A 60 -8.04 -1.36 -6.89
C VAL A 60 -7.30 -1.53 -5.58
N GLU A 61 -6.01 -1.25 -5.66
CA GLU A 61 -5.13 -1.02 -4.54
C GLU A 61 -4.88 0.49 -4.43
N ALA A 62 -4.99 1.03 -3.22
CA ALA A 62 -4.74 2.44 -2.96
C ALA A 62 -3.90 2.61 -1.71
N GLU A 63 -2.97 3.56 -1.76
CA GLU A 63 -2.23 4.01 -0.57
C GLU A 63 -3.14 4.88 0.31
N LEU A 64 -3.06 4.67 1.62
CA LEU A 64 -3.75 5.45 2.62
C LEU A 64 -2.97 6.73 2.89
N ASP A 65 -3.61 7.88 2.70
CA ASP A 65 -3.04 9.17 3.11
C ASP A 65 -3.09 9.33 4.64
N LEU A 66 -1.98 8.99 5.30
CA LEU A 66 -1.87 9.06 6.76
C LEU A 66 -2.11 10.47 7.33
N PRO A 67 -1.65 11.57 6.71
CA PRO A 67 -2.00 12.92 7.15
C PRO A 67 -3.51 13.17 7.21
N THR A 68 -4.25 12.81 6.16
CA THR A 68 -5.72 12.91 6.16
C THR A 68 -6.35 12.03 7.22
N LEU A 69 -5.88 10.78 7.40
CA LEU A 69 -6.41 9.90 8.43
C LEU A 69 -6.18 10.44 9.84
N VAL A 70 -5.02 11.03 10.12
CA VAL A 70 -4.74 11.71 11.39
C VAL A 70 -5.67 12.90 11.58
N ALA A 71 -5.92 13.70 10.53
CA ALA A 71 -6.80 14.86 10.59
C ALA A 71 -8.26 14.48 10.89
N VAL A 72 -8.74 13.36 10.35
CA VAL A 72 -10.14 12.91 10.49
C VAL A 72 -10.37 12.05 11.74
N LEU A 73 -9.45 11.15 12.07
CA LEU A 73 -9.63 10.15 13.14
C LEU A 73 -8.86 10.49 14.43
N GLY A 74 -7.87 11.38 14.33
CA GLY A 74 -6.99 11.78 15.42
C GLY A 74 -5.67 11.02 15.45
N TYR A 75 -4.64 11.67 15.99
CA TYR A 75 -3.27 11.16 16.04
C TYR A 75 -3.12 9.83 16.81
N ASN A 76 -3.88 9.66 17.89
CA ASN A 76 -3.83 8.47 18.76
C ASN A 76 -4.80 7.36 18.33
N PHE A 77 -5.44 7.48 17.16
CA PHE A 77 -6.36 6.45 16.70
C PHE A 77 -5.61 5.14 16.44
N GLU A 78 -6.16 4.02 16.93
CA GLU A 78 -5.53 2.71 16.82
C GLU A 78 -5.62 2.15 15.39
N ILE A 79 -4.50 1.71 14.81
CA ILE A 79 -4.48 1.15 13.45
C ILE A 79 -5.37 -0.09 13.32
N ASN A 80 -5.39 -0.93 14.34
CA ASN A 80 -6.23 -2.14 14.35
C ASN A 80 -7.73 -1.82 14.26
N ARG A 81 -8.14 -0.58 14.56
CA ARG A 81 -9.52 -0.11 14.44
C ARG A 81 -9.83 0.55 13.10
N LEU A 82 -8.85 0.73 12.20
CA LEU A 82 -9.07 1.37 10.89
C LEU A 82 -10.09 0.60 10.04
N ALA A 83 -10.08 -0.74 10.12
CA ALA A 83 -11.04 -1.57 9.39
C ALA A 83 -12.50 -1.25 9.73
N ALA A 84 -12.78 -0.68 10.92
CA ALA A 84 -14.12 -0.28 11.33
C ALA A 84 -14.56 1.10 10.78
N LYS A 85 -13.64 1.88 10.21
CA LYS A 85 -13.87 3.25 9.72
C LYS A 85 -13.72 3.39 8.22
N LEU A 86 -12.93 2.53 7.60
CA LEU A 86 -12.66 2.56 6.16
C LEU A 86 -13.66 1.73 5.37
N ASN A 87 -13.77 2.06 4.09
CA ASN A 87 -14.44 1.26 3.07
C ASN A 87 -13.50 1.13 1.87
N ALA A 88 -13.69 0.10 1.06
CA ALA A 88 -12.97 -0.06 -0.20
C ALA A 88 -13.24 1.16 -1.11
N PRO A 89 -12.21 1.84 -1.63
CA PRO A 89 -12.34 3.15 -2.27
C PRO A 89 -13.16 3.12 -3.56
N CYS A 90 -13.15 1.99 -4.29
CA CYS A 90 -13.84 1.88 -5.57
C CYS A 90 -15.34 1.53 -5.42
N CYS A 91 -15.69 0.63 -4.51
CA CYS A 91 -17.06 0.10 -4.41
C CYS A 91 -17.78 0.41 -3.09
N GLY A 92 -17.11 1.06 -2.13
CA GLY A 92 -17.64 1.35 -0.81
C GLY A 92 -17.88 0.10 0.07
N GLY A 93 -17.41 -1.08 -0.34
CA GLY A 93 -17.59 -2.32 0.41
C GLY A 93 -16.73 -2.38 1.67
N ARG A 94 -17.16 -3.17 2.67
CA ARG A 94 -16.41 -3.43 3.92
C ARG A 94 -15.46 -4.62 3.87
N MET A 95 -15.43 -5.34 2.75
CA MET A 95 -14.57 -6.51 2.57
C MET A 95 -13.31 -6.08 1.82
N PHE A 96 -12.25 -5.79 2.59
CA PHE A 96 -10.96 -5.33 2.10
C PHE A 96 -9.83 -5.82 3.01
N GLY A 97 -8.63 -5.91 2.43
CA GLY A 97 -7.39 -6.13 3.16
C GLY A 97 -6.67 -4.82 3.43
N LEU A 98 -5.92 -4.77 4.53
CA LEU A 98 -4.97 -3.71 4.83
C LEU A 98 -3.57 -4.30 4.87
N ARG A 99 -2.63 -3.68 4.16
CA ARG A 99 -1.21 -4.03 4.19
C ARG A 99 -0.41 -2.83 4.69
N TRP A 100 0.60 -3.09 5.49
CA TRP A 100 1.44 -2.07 6.12
C TRP A 100 2.89 -2.37 5.84
N TYR A 101 3.62 -1.31 5.52
CA TYR A 101 5.01 -1.36 5.10
C TYR A 101 5.80 -0.26 5.78
N VAL A 102 7.05 -0.56 6.13
CA VAL A 102 8.03 0.45 6.49
C VAL A 102 8.94 0.60 5.28
N PRO A 103 9.13 1.81 4.74
CA PRO A 103 10.16 2.02 3.74
C PRO A 103 11.51 1.71 4.38
N ASP A 104 12.32 0.87 3.74
CA ASP A 104 13.70 0.66 4.18
C ASP A 104 14.43 2.01 4.15
N ASP A 105 14.78 2.52 5.35
CA ASP A 105 15.74 3.62 5.50
C ASP A 105 17.14 3.04 5.18
N ASP A 106 17.39 2.78 3.90
CA ASP A 106 18.75 2.57 3.41
C ASP A 106 19.50 3.92 3.45
N LEU A 107 20.42 4.02 4.42
CA LEU A 107 21.49 5.02 4.63
C LEU A 107 22.05 5.69 3.37
#